data_AF-A0A662E5U2-F1
#
_entry.id   AF-A0A662E5U2-F1
#
_cell.length_a   1.000
_cell.length_b   1.000
_cell.length_c   1.000
_cell.angle_alpha   90.00
_cell.angle_beta   90.00
_cell.angle_gamma   90.00
#
_symmetry.space_group_name_H-M   'P 1'
#
loop_
_entity.id
_entity.type
_entity.pdbx_description
1 polymer ?
#
loop_
_entity_poly.entity_id
_entity_poly.type
_entity_poly.pdbx_seq_one_letter_code
_entity_poly.pdbx_strand_id
1 'polypeptide(L)'
;MINRSRLEAVLPSMMKRPFLILAIAVMLVNGLPAAHADLAVFTDGRVLRVEDARLIGEQIHLVLVGGGLLEIPAIRIDRVVDDEINHSQLPSGFGSDCNPSWREYRLPDTVPYADLIEDAAKAADLDPRLLAALVRAESNFDPVAVSRVGARGLCQLMPSAASDHKVHDVFDPADNLRGGAAHLRLMIDRFESLDLALAAYNAGAATIDRYGDVPPYRETRGFLRRILGEFCGPVTPPAAPNSEAHS
;
A
#
# COMPACT_ATOMS: atom_id res chain seq x y z
N MET A 1 71.11 37.52 -41.73
CA MET A 1 70.68 36.25 -42.37
C MET A 1 69.38 35.81 -41.71
N ILE A 2 68.37 35.43 -42.52
CA ILE A 2 67.02 34.88 -42.18
C ILE A 2 66.07 35.94 -41.56
N ASN A 3 65.07 36.57 -42.22
CA ASN A 3 64.01 36.26 -43.21
C ASN A 3 62.65 35.83 -42.61
N ARG A 4 61.63 36.70 -42.82
CA ARG A 4 60.16 36.47 -43.01
C ARG A 4 59.40 35.70 -41.90
N SER A 5 58.27 36.17 -41.36
CA SER A 5 57.00 36.41 -42.07
C SER A 5 55.79 36.63 -41.11
N ARG A 6 54.72 37.24 -41.68
CA ARG A 6 53.28 37.25 -41.31
C ARG A 6 52.83 38.32 -40.28
N LEU A 7 52.21 39.42 -40.73
CA LEU A 7 50.85 39.63 -41.28
C LEU A 7 49.78 39.84 -40.19
N GLU A 8 49.47 41.13 -40.08
CA GLU A 8 48.36 41.86 -39.48
C GLU A 8 47.04 41.12 -39.25
N ALA A 9 46.45 41.39 -38.09
CA ALA A 9 45.00 41.37 -37.89
C ALA A 9 44.57 42.72 -37.32
N VAL A 10 43.90 43.51 -38.15
CA VAL A 10 43.25 44.78 -37.84
C VAL A 10 41.86 44.50 -37.28
N LEU A 11 41.53 45.07 -36.12
CA LEU A 11 40.16 45.26 -35.65
C LEU A 11 39.97 46.72 -35.27
N PRO A 12 38.87 47.37 -35.71
CA PRO A 12 38.29 48.41 -34.90
C PRO A 12 36.81 48.17 -34.57
N SER A 13 36.53 48.44 -33.30
CA SER A 13 35.28 48.81 -32.62
C SER A 13 34.27 49.61 -33.46
N MET A 14 32.96 49.36 -33.25
CA MET A 14 31.98 50.37 -32.76
C MET A 14 30.50 49.93 -32.97
N MET A 15 29.87 49.52 -31.88
CA MET A 15 28.64 50.08 -31.30
C MET A 15 27.51 50.61 -32.23
N LYS A 16 26.38 49.88 -32.30
CA LYS A 16 25.02 50.42 -32.46
C LYS A 16 24.00 49.58 -31.67
N ARG A 17 23.28 50.23 -30.73
CA ARG A 17 21.99 49.79 -30.12
C ARG A 17 20.89 50.75 -30.67
N PRO A 18 19.57 50.55 -30.46
CA PRO A 18 18.81 49.43 -29.88
C PRO A 18 17.62 48.99 -30.78
N PHE A 19 17.10 47.77 -30.63
CA PHE A 19 15.68 47.50 -30.91
C PHE A 19 15.12 46.55 -29.86
N LEU A 20 14.06 47.03 -29.22
CA LEU A 20 13.18 46.40 -28.26
C LEU A 20 12.46 45.22 -28.92
N ILE A 21 12.65 43.99 -28.44
CA ILE A 21 11.69 42.90 -28.66
C ILE A 21 11.37 42.25 -27.31
N LEU A 22 10.12 42.48 -26.94
CA LEU A 22 9.27 41.90 -25.92
C LEU A 22 9.65 40.45 -25.53
N ALA A 23 10.15 40.25 -24.31
CA ALA A 23 10.23 38.94 -23.70
C ALA A 23 8.81 38.49 -23.29
N ILE A 24 8.21 37.60 -24.08
CA ILE A 24 7.03 36.85 -23.63
C ILE A 24 7.54 35.77 -22.69
N ALA A 25 7.53 36.06 -21.39
CA ALA A 25 7.63 35.03 -20.37
C ALA A 25 6.32 34.23 -20.40
N VAL A 26 6.30 33.13 -21.15
CA VAL A 26 5.29 32.09 -20.96
C VAL A 26 5.60 31.44 -19.62
N MET A 27 4.97 31.94 -18.56
CA MET A 27 4.84 31.18 -17.33
C MET A 27 3.94 30.00 -17.65
N LEU A 28 4.56 28.85 -17.94
CA LEU A 28 3.92 27.56 -17.74
C LEU A 28 3.65 27.47 -16.24
N VAL A 29 2.44 27.89 -15.83
CA VAL A 29 1.88 27.49 -14.55
C VAL A 29 1.59 26.00 -14.69
N ASN A 30 2.62 25.18 -14.48
CA ASN A 30 2.40 23.81 -14.08
C ASN A 30 1.63 23.93 -12.76
N GLY A 31 0.36 23.52 -12.76
CA GLY A 31 -0.35 23.31 -11.51
C GLY A 31 0.52 22.39 -10.68
N LEU A 32 1.07 22.91 -9.57
CA LEU A 32 1.74 22.07 -8.60
C LEU A 32 0.69 21.00 -8.23
N PRO A 33 0.97 19.70 -8.40
CA PRO A 33 0.09 18.69 -7.84
C PRO A 33 -0.10 19.06 -6.37
N ALA A 34 -1.34 19.03 -5.87
CA ALA A 34 -1.59 19.19 -4.45
C ALA A 34 -0.59 18.28 -3.73
N ALA A 35 0.24 18.85 -2.86
CA ALA A 35 1.30 18.12 -2.18
C ALA A 35 0.63 16.96 -1.44
N HIS A 36 0.74 15.77 -2.02
CA HIS A 36 0.22 14.55 -1.45
C HIS A 36 1.06 14.31 -0.19
N ALA A 37 0.38 14.04 0.92
CA ALA A 37 1.02 13.83 2.20
C ALA A 37 0.72 12.41 2.64
N ASP A 38 1.71 11.75 3.22
CA ASP A 38 1.51 10.47 3.87
C ASP A 38 1.35 10.67 5.38
N LEU A 39 0.83 9.64 6.04
CA LEU A 39 0.81 9.47 7.47
C LEU A 39 1.72 8.30 7.84
N ALA A 40 2.84 8.60 8.48
CA ALA A 40 3.68 7.60 9.12
C ALA A 40 3.11 7.27 10.51
N VAL A 41 2.62 6.05 10.66
CA VAL A 41 2.10 5.48 11.91
C VAL A 41 3.24 4.75 12.61
N PHE A 42 3.51 5.12 13.86
CA PHE A 42 4.57 4.53 14.67
C PHE A 42 4.02 3.36 15.48
N THR A 43 4.90 2.43 15.85
CA THR A 43 4.54 1.26 16.68
C THR A 43 4.06 1.62 18.09
N ASP A 44 4.30 2.86 18.55
CA ASP A 44 3.77 3.40 19.81
C ASP A 44 2.46 4.20 19.64
N GLY A 45 1.86 4.16 18.45
CA GLY A 45 0.58 4.80 18.13
C GLY A 45 0.67 6.28 17.79
N ARG A 46 1.86 6.90 17.83
CA ARG A 46 2.05 8.25 17.30
C ARG A 46 1.87 8.24 15.79
N VAL A 47 1.38 9.35 15.25
CA VAL A 47 1.22 9.53 13.80
C VAL A 47 1.88 10.83 13.42
N LEU A 48 2.69 10.79 12.35
CA LEU A 48 3.39 11.93 11.80
C LEU A 48 2.98 12.11 10.35
N ARG A 49 2.59 13.34 10.00
CA ARG A 49 2.35 13.72 8.61
C ARG A 49 3.68 14.00 7.92
N VAL A 50 3.90 13.41 6.75
CA VAL A 50 5.16 13.49 5.99
C VAL A 50 4.83 13.79 4.53
N GLU A 51 5.73 14.46 3.81
CA GLU A 51 5.62 14.68 2.36
C GLU A 51 6.05 13.44 1.56
N ASP A 52 6.95 12.63 2.13
CA ASP A 52 7.45 11.42 1.51
C ASP A 52 8.02 10.48 2.58
N ALA A 53 8.01 9.19 2.27
CA ALA A 53 8.59 8.15 3.09
C ALA A 53 9.26 7.11 2.19
N ARG A 54 10.54 6.81 2.45
CA ARG A 54 11.29 5.80 1.70
C ARG A 54 12.20 4.99 2.60
N LEU A 55 12.23 3.69 2.38
CA LEU A 55 13.22 2.82 2.98
C LEU A 55 14.58 3.01 2.28
N ILE A 56 15.63 3.32 3.05
CA ILE A 56 17.01 3.37 2.61
C ILE A 56 17.84 2.50 3.57
N GLY A 57 18.26 1.34 3.07
CA GLY A 57 18.87 0.31 3.93
C GLY A 57 17.86 -0.20 4.96
N GLU A 58 18.17 -0.02 6.25
CA GLU A 58 17.30 -0.41 7.37
C GLU A 58 16.57 0.78 8.02
N GLN A 59 16.86 1.99 7.52
CA GLN A 59 16.25 3.22 8.01
C GLN A 59 15.13 3.65 7.06
N ILE A 60 14.04 4.14 7.62
CA ILE A 60 13.05 4.89 6.85
C ILE A 60 13.38 6.37 6.93
N HIS A 61 13.43 6.99 5.77
CA HIS A 61 13.67 8.41 5.56
C HIS A 61 12.30 9.08 5.40
N LEU A 62 11.92 9.90 6.37
CA LEU A 62 10.65 10.63 6.41
C LEU A 62 10.90 12.11 6.10
N VAL A 63 10.40 12.59 4.97
CA VAL A 63 10.48 14.01 4.60
C VAL A 63 9.34 14.74 5.29
N LEU A 64 9.65 15.71 6.15
CA LEU A 64 8.63 16.40 6.95
C LEU A 64 7.91 17.47 6.13
N VAL A 65 6.64 17.71 6.46
CA VAL A 65 5.87 18.81 5.86
C VAL A 65 6.52 20.15 6.18
N GLY A 66 6.87 20.91 5.14
CA GLY A 66 7.59 22.18 5.27
C GLY A 66 9.12 22.03 5.34
N GLY A 67 9.64 20.83 5.07
CA GLY A 67 11.06 20.54 4.94
C GLY A 67 11.70 19.91 6.18
N GLY A 68 12.85 19.29 5.97
CA GLY A 68 13.55 18.49 6.97
C GLY A 68 13.43 16.99 6.70
N LEU A 69 14.40 16.24 7.19
CA LEU A 69 14.47 14.79 7.04
C LEU A 69 14.61 14.15 8.43
N LEU A 70 13.75 13.19 8.72
CA LEU A 70 13.85 12.34 9.89
C LEU A 70 14.24 10.93 9.44
N GLU A 71 15.38 10.45 9.94
CA GLU A 71 15.87 9.08 9.69
C GLU A 71 15.66 8.26 10.95
N ILE A 72 14.89 7.18 10.84
CA ILE A 72 14.61 6.29 11.97
C ILE A 72 14.58 4.84 11.53
N PRO A 73 14.84 3.88 12.43
CA PRO A 73 14.78 2.47 12.08
C PRO A 73 13.38 2.08 11.59
N ALA A 74 13.28 1.35 10.48
CA ALA A 74 11.99 0.98 9.90
C ALA A 74 11.11 0.13 10.85
N ILE A 75 11.73 -0.59 11.79
CA ILE A 75 11.05 -1.34 12.86
C ILE A 75 10.23 -0.44 13.82
N ARG A 76 10.43 0.88 13.79
CA ARG A 76 9.64 1.86 14.57
C ARG A 76 8.35 2.29 13.86
N ILE A 77 8.17 1.92 12.60
CA ILE A 77 6.99 2.21 11.81
C ILE A 77 6.06 1.00 11.80
N ASP A 78 4.81 1.24 12.15
CA ASP A 78 3.71 0.29 11.99
C ASP A 78 3.26 0.28 10.52
N ARG A 79 2.90 1.45 9.98
CA ARG A 79 2.49 1.63 8.57
C ARG A 79 2.81 3.04 8.06
N VAL A 80 2.83 3.20 6.74
CA VAL A 80 2.76 4.50 6.07
C VAL A 80 1.60 4.44 5.09
N VAL A 81 0.69 5.42 5.17
CA VAL A 81 -0.56 5.43 4.42
C VAL A 81 -0.75 6.79 3.78
N ASP A 82 -1.30 6.82 2.58
CA ASP A 82 -1.69 8.04 1.91
C ASP A 82 -2.76 8.81 2.71
N ASP A 83 -2.55 10.10 3.01
CA ASP A 83 -3.54 11.00 3.68
C ASP A 83 -4.68 11.42 2.72
N GLU A 84 -4.87 10.73 1.59
CA GLU A 84 -5.93 11.02 0.63
C GLU A 84 -7.31 10.71 1.23
N ILE A 85 -7.98 11.76 1.72
CA ILE A 85 -9.35 11.70 2.22
C ILE A 85 -10.33 11.57 1.04
N ASN A 86 -10.97 10.42 0.93
CA ASN A 86 -12.13 10.17 0.10
C ASN A 86 -13.40 10.04 0.96
N HIS A 87 -14.27 11.03 0.86
CA HIS A 87 -15.57 11.06 1.53
C HIS A 87 -16.62 10.13 0.90
N SER A 88 -16.30 9.39 -0.18
CA SER A 88 -17.24 8.43 -0.75
C SER A 88 -17.54 7.32 0.25
N GLN A 89 -18.82 7.11 0.56
CA GLN A 89 -19.26 6.05 1.46
C GLN A 89 -18.80 4.69 0.91
N LEU A 90 -18.16 3.88 1.77
CA LEU A 90 -18.08 2.45 1.58
C LEU A 90 -19.54 1.99 1.52
N PRO A 91 -19.89 1.09 0.58
CA PRO A 91 -21.19 0.43 0.62
C PRO A 91 -21.44 -0.06 2.06
N SER A 92 -22.53 0.41 2.65
CA SER A 92 -22.98 -0.08 3.95
C SER A 92 -23.39 -1.54 3.79
N GLY A 93 -22.85 -2.43 4.62
CA GLY A 93 -23.30 -3.82 4.68
C GLY A 93 -22.40 -4.86 4.01
N PHE A 94 -21.09 -4.66 3.91
CA PHE A 94 -20.21 -5.81 3.73
C PHE A 94 -20.16 -6.59 5.04
N GLY A 95 -20.44 -7.90 5.00
CA GLY A 95 -20.26 -8.78 6.16
C GLY A 95 -21.48 -9.56 6.64
N SER A 96 -22.70 -9.37 6.10
CA SER A 96 -23.84 -10.21 6.51
C SER A 96 -23.89 -11.58 5.83
N ASP A 97 -23.32 -11.73 4.62
CA ASP A 97 -23.51 -12.91 3.78
C ASP A 97 -22.21 -13.70 3.46
N CYS A 98 -21.08 -13.35 4.08
CA CYS A 98 -19.84 -14.11 3.91
C CYS A 98 -19.94 -15.44 4.72
N ASN A 99 -20.61 -16.44 4.16
CA ASN A 99 -20.88 -17.72 4.84
C ASN A 99 -19.55 -18.46 5.17
N PRO A 100 -19.28 -18.76 6.46
CA PRO A 100 -18.02 -19.30 6.93
C PRO A 100 -17.96 -20.84 6.94
N SER A 101 -18.52 -21.56 5.95
CA SER A 101 -18.35 -23.04 5.88
C SER A 101 -16.93 -23.46 5.46
N TRP A 102 -15.91 -22.75 5.93
CA TRP A 102 -14.53 -22.75 5.43
C TRP A 102 -13.65 -23.86 5.98
N ARG A 103 -14.06 -24.53 7.07
CA ARG A 103 -13.25 -25.60 7.68
C ARG A 103 -12.94 -26.77 6.73
N GLU A 104 -13.71 -26.90 5.65
CA GLU A 104 -13.51 -27.92 4.60
C GLU A 104 -13.21 -27.31 3.22
N TYR A 105 -13.09 -25.98 3.12
CA TYR A 105 -12.84 -25.31 1.84
C TYR A 105 -11.38 -25.49 1.43
N ARG A 106 -11.17 -25.97 0.21
CA ARG A 106 -9.86 -25.97 -0.46
C ARG A 106 -9.82 -24.94 -1.56
N LEU A 107 -8.73 -24.18 -1.60
CA LEU A 107 -8.43 -23.28 -2.70
C LEU A 107 -8.21 -24.10 -3.98
N PRO A 108 -8.66 -23.60 -5.14
CA PRO A 108 -8.30 -24.22 -6.41
C PRO A 108 -6.77 -24.22 -6.60
N ASP A 109 -6.22 -25.28 -7.20
CA ASP A 109 -4.79 -25.39 -7.53
C ASP A 109 -4.28 -24.24 -8.44
N THR A 110 -5.19 -23.49 -9.06
CA THR A 110 -4.89 -22.31 -9.87
C THR A 110 -4.53 -21.08 -9.03
N VAL A 111 -4.79 -21.09 -7.71
CA VAL A 111 -4.35 -20.05 -6.78
C VAL A 111 -2.87 -20.30 -6.44
N PRO A 112 -1.97 -19.33 -6.71
CA PRO A 112 -0.57 -19.48 -6.35
C PRO A 112 -0.41 -19.72 -4.85
N TYR A 113 0.46 -20.67 -4.48
CA TYR A 113 0.72 -21.04 -3.08
C TYR A 113 -0.50 -21.58 -2.31
N ALA A 114 -1.51 -22.13 -2.99
CA ALA A 114 -2.75 -22.64 -2.38
C ALA A 114 -2.50 -23.47 -1.10
N ASP A 115 -1.66 -24.52 -1.18
CA ASP A 115 -1.34 -25.38 -0.04
C ASP A 115 -0.74 -24.60 1.15
N LEU A 116 0.20 -23.68 0.88
CA LEU A 116 0.83 -22.88 1.94
C LEU A 116 -0.15 -21.86 2.55
N ILE A 117 -1.03 -21.30 1.74
CA ILE A 117 -2.08 -20.39 2.18
C ILE A 117 -3.09 -21.16 3.06
N GLU A 118 -3.49 -22.36 2.67
CA GLU A 118 -4.37 -23.22 3.47
C GLU A 118 -3.74 -23.59 4.82
N ASP A 119 -2.47 -23.99 4.82
CA ASP A 119 -1.74 -24.33 6.04
C ASP A 119 -1.62 -23.13 6.99
N ALA A 120 -1.26 -21.96 6.45
CA ALA A 120 -1.13 -20.73 7.24
C ALA A 120 -2.49 -20.24 7.77
N ALA A 121 -3.54 -20.27 6.94
CA ALA A 121 -4.88 -19.88 7.32
C ALA A 121 -5.43 -20.80 8.42
N LYS A 122 -5.25 -22.12 8.26
CA LYS A 122 -5.65 -23.12 9.27
C LYS A 122 -4.93 -22.91 10.60
N ALA A 123 -3.63 -22.64 10.57
CA ALA A 123 -2.85 -22.39 11.78
C ALA A 123 -3.30 -21.12 12.52
N ALA A 124 -3.85 -20.14 11.80
CA ALA A 124 -4.33 -18.88 12.35
C ALA A 124 -5.87 -18.83 12.55
N ASP A 125 -6.59 -19.94 12.38
CA ASP A 125 -8.06 -20.01 12.45
C ASP A 125 -8.75 -18.98 11.51
N LEU A 126 -8.27 -18.92 10.27
CA LEU A 126 -8.78 -18.05 9.20
C LEU A 126 -9.38 -18.87 8.06
N ASP A 127 -10.28 -18.24 7.31
CA ASP A 127 -10.73 -18.77 6.01
C ASP A 127 -9.58 -18.63 4.98
N PRO A 128 -9.17 -19.71 4.30
CA PRO A 128 -8.09 -19.64 3.31
C PRO A 128 -8.43 -18.72 2.12
N ARG A 129 -9.71 -18.51 1.80
CA ARG A 129 -10.13 -17.53 0.77
C ARG A 129 -9.83 -16.10 1.20
N LEU A 130 -10.02 -15.78 2.48
CA LEU A 130 -9.70 -14.46 3.02
C LEU A 130 -8.20 -14.20 2.93
N LEU A 131 -7.38 -15.17 3.34
CA LEU A 131 -5.92 -15.03 3.26
C LEU A 131 -5.43 -14.95 1.81
N ALA A 132 -6.00 -15.73 0.89
CA ALA A 132 -5.68 -15.63 -0.53
C ALA A 132 -6.04 -14.25 -1.12
N ALA A 133 -7.22 -13.72 -0.77
CA ALA A 133 -7.65 -12.39 -1.18
C ALA A 133 -6.73 -11.28 -0.61
N LEU A 134 -6.29 -11.42 0.65
CA LEU A 134 -5.30 -10.54 1.26
C LEU A 134 -3.98 -10.56 0.46
N VAL A 135 -3.42 -11.74 0.22
CA VAL A 135 -2.14 -11.90 -0.52
C VAL A 135 -2.24 -11.33 -1.93
N ARG A 136 -3.36 -11.55 -2.62
CA ARG A 136 -3.58 -10.93 -3.94
C ARG A 136 -3.61 -9.41 -3.83
N ALA A 137 -4.29 -8.87 -2.83
CA ALA A 137 -4.42 -7.43 -2.64
C ALA A 137 -3.09 -6.76 -2.26
N GLU A 138 -2.22 -7.46 -1.53
CA GLU A 138 -0.94 -6.96 -1.04
C GLU A 138 0.18 -7.04 -2.08
N SER A 139 0.40 -8.23 -2.65
CA SER A 139 1.54 -8.45 -3.55
C SER A 139 1.18 -9.04 -4.91
N ASN A 140 -0.10 -9.31 -5.16
CA ASN A 140 -0.54 -10.10 -6.31
C ASN A 140 0.23 -11.44 -6.42
N PHE A 141 0.46 -12.08 -5.26
CA PHE A 141 1.23 -13.31 -5.10
C PHE A 141 2.71 -13.23 -5.51
N ASP A 142 3.31 -12.03 -5.56
CA ASP A 142 4.75 -11.90 -5.71
C ASP A 142 5.45 -12.10 -4.35
N PRO A 143 6.25 -13.18 -4.17
CA PRO A 143 6.92 -13.46 -2.91
C PRO A 143 8.12 -12.55 -2.63
N VAL A 144 8.62 -11.82 -3.65
CA VAL A 144 9.77 -10.91 -3.52
C VAL A 144 9.35 -9.44 -3.61
N ALA A 145 8.05 -9.15 -3.52
CA ALA A 145 7.52 -7.79 -3.54
C ALA A 145 8.11 -6.94 -2.40
N VAL A 146 8.54 -5.72 -2.72
CA VAL A 146 9.03 -4.73 -1.76
C VAL A 146 8.39 -3.38 -2.06
N SER A 147 7.68 -2.81 -1.08
CA SER A 147 7.13 -1.45 -1.19
C SER A 147 8.19 -0.38 -0.95
N ARG A 148 7.91 0.87 -1.37
CA ARG A 148 8.80 2.01 -1.13
C ARG A 148 9.10 2.25 0.36
N VAL A 149 8.19 1.86 1.25
CA VAL A 149 8.27 2.07 2.71
C VAL A 149 8.76 0.83 3.47
N GLY A 150 9.09 -0.25 2.76
CA GLY A 150 9.76 -1.41 3.34
C GLY A 150 8.85 -2.58 3.73
N ALA A 151 7.57 -2.56 3.36
CA ALA A 151 6.71 -3.74 3.41
C ALA A 151 7.20 -4.82 2.43
N ARG A 152 7.22 -6.10 2.84
CA ARG A 152 7.88 -7.18 2.09
C ARG A 152 7.08 -8.48 2.00
N GLY A 153 7.28 -9.18 0.89
CA GLY A 153 6.76 -10.53 0.63
C GLY A 153 5.27 -10.57 0.33
N LEU A 154 4.72 -11.79 0.37
CA LEU A 154 3.34 -12.10 0.00
C LEU A 154 2.29 -11.28 0.76
N CYS A 155 2.49 -11.10 2.06
CA CYS A 155 1.58 -10.39 2.94
C CYS A 155 1.98 -8.93 3.21
N GLN A 156 2.99 -8.42 2.49
CA GLN A 156 3.54 -7.06 2.65
C GLN A 156 3.70 -6.66 4.12
N LEU A 157 4.42 -7.49 4.87
CA LEU A 157 4.71 -7.24 6.27
C LEU A 157 5.72 -6.10 6.40
N MET A 158 5.40 -5.11 7.23
CA MET A 158 6.39 -4.13 7.69
C MET A 158 7.41 -4.82 8.61
N PRO A 159 8.64 -4.27 8.74
CA PRO A 159 9.67 -4.89 9.58
C PRO A 159 9.25 -5.11 11.04
N SER A 160 8.43 -4.21 11.60
CA SER A 160 7.81 -4.34 12.92
C SER A 160 6.92 -5.58 13.00
N ALA A 161 5.93 -5.70 12.11
CA ALA A 161 5.03 -6.84 12.06
C ALA A 161 5.77 -8.18 11.83
N ALA A 162 6.77 -8.20 10.93
CA ALA A 162 7.60 -9.38 10.72
C ALA A 162 8.34 -9.80 12.00
N SER A 163 8.89 -8.84 12.75
CA SER A 163 9.53 -9.08 14.05
C SER A 163 8.53 -9.61 15.10
N ASP A 164 7.36 -8.99 15.22
CA ASP A 164 6.34 -9.35 16.21
C ASP A 164 5.84 -10.79 16.01
N HIS A 165 5.73 -11.22 14.75
CA HIS A 165 5.30 -12.57 14.37
C HIS A 165 6.45 -13.54 14.10
N LYS A 166 7.69 -13.16 14.45
CA LYS A 166 8.89 -14.01 14.37
C LYS A 166 9.13 -14.59 12.97
N VAL A 167 8.89 -13.79 11.94
CA VAL A 167 9.25 -14.14 10.55
C VAL A 167 10.76 -14.03 10.41
N HIS A 168 11.41 -15.14 10.08
CA HIS A 168 12.86 -15.25 9.92
C HIS A 168 13.30 -14.84 8.51
N ASP A 169 12.54 -15.23 7.49
CA ASP A 169 12.75 -14.81 6.10
C ASP A 169 11.44 -14.27 5.51
N VAL A 170 11.37 -12.95 5.35
CA VAL A 170 10.20 -12.27 4.79
C VAL A 170 9.98 -12.56 3.30
N PHE A 171 10.94 -13.16 2.61
CA PHE A 171 10.82 -13.58 1.20
C PHE A 171 10.59 -15.08 1.04
N ASP A 172 10.70 -15.87 2.12
CA ASP A 172 10.22 -17.25 2.13
C ASP A 172 8.68 -17.25 2.16
N PRO A 173 8.00 -17.85 1.18
CA PRO A 173 6.54 -17.83 1.11
C PRO A 173 5.86 -18.40 2.35
N ALA A 174 6.36 -19.52 2.90
CA ALA A 174 5.72 -20.20 4.02
C ALA A 174 5.87 -19.42 5.33
N ASP A 175 7.04 -18.82 5.56
CA ASP A 175 7.31 -18.01 6.75
C ASP A 175 6.53 -16.68 6.70
N ASN A 176 6.54 -16.00 5.53
CA ASN A 176 5.78 -14.76 5.33
C ASN A 176 4.26 -14.99 5.47
N LEU A 177 3.72 -16.08 4.91
CA LEU A 177 2.30 -16.42 5.03
C LEU A 177 1.90 -16.73 6.47
N ARG A 178 2.72 -17.47 7.24
CA ARG A 178 2.44 -17.68 8.67
C ARG A 178 2.40 -16.38 9.44
N GLY A 179 3.40 -15.51 9.24
CA GLY A 179 3.45 -14.21 9.89
C GLY A 179 2.28 -13.30 9.52
N GLY A 180 1.95 -13.24 8.23
CA GLY A 180 0.81 -12.47 7.71
C GLY A 180 -0.53 -12.97 8.23
N ALA A 181 -0.75 -14.28 8.25
CA ALA A 181 -1.95 -14.90 8.80
C ALA A 181 -2.09 -14.61 10.30
N ALA A 182 -1.02 -14.76 11.07
CA ALA A 182 -1.01 -14.44 12.51
C ALA A 182 -1.27 -12.94 12.76
N HIS A 183 -0.71 -12.06 11.94
CA HIS A 183 -0.96 -10.63 12.03
C HIS A 183 -2.42 -10.27 11.70
N LEU A 184 -3.01 -10.89 10.67
CA LEU A 184 -4.42 -10.69 10.35
C LEU A 184 -5.34 -11.21 11.47
N ARG A 185 -5.04 -12.40 12.03
CA ARG A 185 -5.77 -12.94 13.18
C ARG A 185 -5.74 -11.98 14.38
N LEU A 186 -4.57 -11.43 14.69
CA LEU A 186 -4.42 -10.42 15.75
C LEU A 186 -5.34 -9.20 15.52
N MET A 187 -5.48 -8.72 14.28
CA MET A 187 -6.39 -7.61 13.97
C MET A 187 -7.86 -8.02 14.13
N ILE A 188 -8.23 -9.23 13.69
CA ILE A 188 -9.60 -9.75 13.83
C ILE A 188 -9.97 -9.90 15.31
N ASP A 189 -9.07 -10.44 16.13
CA ASP A 189 -9.26 -10.57 17.58
C ASP A 189 -9.44 -9.21 18.26
N ARG A 190 -8.67 -8.21 17.83
CA ARG A 190 -8.67 -6.89 18.46
C ARG A 190 -9.91 -6.07 18.13
N PHE A 191 -10.35 -6.09 16.87
CA PHE A 191 -11.39 -5.20 16.39
C PHE A 191 -12.78 -5.88 16.29
N GLU A 192 -12.85 -7.20 16.41
CA GLU A 192 -14.08 -8.01 16.40
C GLU A 192 -14.99 -7.75 15.16
N SER A 193 -14.43 -7.15 14.12
CA SER A 193 -15.10 -6.76 12.89
C SER A 193 -14.10 -6.94 11.75
N LEU A 194 -14.49 -7.70 10.72
CA LEU A 194 -13.61 -7.99 9.60
C LEU A 194 -13.18 -6.72 8.86
N ASP A 195 -14.11 -5.78 8.66
CA ASP A 195 -13.83 -4.52 7.96
C ASP A 195 -12.82 -3.67 8.73
N LEU A 196 -12.99 -3.56 10.06
CA LEU A 196 -12.05 -2.83 10.91
C LEU A 196 -10.70 -3.54 11.01
N ALA A 197 -10.68 -4.87 11.04
CA ALA A 197 -9.46 -5.65 11.06
C ALA A 197 -8.65 -5.48 9.76
N LEU A 198 -9.31 -5.54 8.60
CA LEU A 198 -8.68 -5.29 7.30
C LEU A 198 -8.22 -3.84 7.17
N ALA A 199 -9.00 -2.89 7.68
CA ALA A 199 -8.61 -1.49 7.72
C ALA A 199 -7.39 -1.27 8.62
N ALA A 200 -7.32 -1.93 9.77
CA ALA A 200 -6.17 -1.88 10.67
C ALA A 200 -4.93 -2.54 10.06
N TYR A 201 -5.09 -3.65 9.34
CA TYR A 201 -3.99 -4.33 8.66
C TYR A 201 -3.30 -3.41 7.65
N ASN A 202 -4.09 -2.65 6.86
CA ASN A 202 -3.59 -1.74 5.85
C ASN A 202 -3.15 -0.38 6.44
N ALA A 203 -3.99 0.24 7.28
CA ALA A 203 -3.80 1.62 7.74
C ALA A 203 -3.10 1.76 9.10
N GLY A 204 -2.81 0.64 9.77
CA GLY A 204 -2.28 0.58 11.12
C GLY A 204 -3.39 0.64 12.18
N ALA A 205 -3.23 -0.14 13.26
CA ALA A 205 -4.26 -0.26 14.29
C ALA A 205 -4.53 1.06 15.03
N ALA A 206 -3.49 1.86 15.26
CA ALA A 206 -3.61 3.17 15.90
C ALA A 206 -4.45 4.18 15.09
N THR A 207 -4.48 4.02 13.77
CA THR A 207 -5.37 4.80 12.89
C THR A 207 -6.82 4.47 13.21
N ILE A 208 -7.15 3.17 13.30
CA ILE A 208 -8.52 2.72 13.56
C ILE A 208 -8.94 3.09 14.98
N ASP A 209 -8.06 2.97 15.98
CA ASP A 209 -8.35 3.42 17.35
C ASP A 209 -8.73 4.91 17.41
N ARG A 210 -8.06 5.74 16.61
CA ARG A 210 -8.29 7.19 16.58
C ARG A 210 -9.57 7.56 15.83
N TYR A 211 -9.82 6.92 14.70
CA TYR A 211 -11.00 7.19 13.89
C TYR A 211 -12.28 6.60 14.52
N GLY A 212 -12.16 5.45 15.19
CA GLY A 212 -13.29 4.67 15.70
C GLY A 212 -14.09 3.94 14.60
N ASP A 213 -13.65 4.02 13.35
CA ASP A 213 -14.26 3.40 12.17
C ASP A 213 -13.20 3.27 11.05
N VAL A 214 -13.56 2.70 9.91
CA VAL A 214 -12.72 2.67 8.71
C VAL A 214 -12.43 4.10 8.26
N PRO A 215 -11.16 4.53 8.19
CA PRO A 215 -10.82 5.89 7.82
C PRO A 215 -11.28 6.19 6.38
N PRO A 216 -11.52 7.47 6.05
CA PRO A 216 -11.88 7.87 4.69
C PRO A 216 -10.69 7.75 3.72
N TYR A 217 -9.63 7.01 4.01
CA TYR A 217 -8.47 6.88 3.14
C TYR A 217 -8.81 6.12 1.87
N ARG A 218 -8.54 6.73 0.72
CA ARG A 218 -8.84 6.13 -0.59
C ARG A 218 -8.19 4.76 -0.75
N GLU A 219 -6.94 4.64 -0.34
CA GLU A 219 -6.16 3.39 -0.38
C GLU A 219 -6.85 2.31 0.46
N THR A 220 -7.09 2.58 1.75
CA THR A 220 -7.71 1.63 2.69
C THR A 220 -9.10 1.20 2.23
N ARG A 221 -9.96 2.13 1.79
CA ARG A 221 -11.28 1.79 1.24
C ARG A 221 -11.18 0.97 -0.05
N GLY A 222 -10.16 1.23 -0.88
CA GLY A 222 -9.85 0.42 -2.06
C GLY A 222 -9.39 -0.98 -1.69
N PHE A 223 -8.55 -1.10 -0.67
CA PHE A 223 -8.07 -2.36 -0.12
C PHE A 223 -9.23 -3.25 0.37
N LEU A 224 -10.11 -2.71 1.21
CA LEU A 224 -11.30 -3.43 1.70
C LEU A 224 -12.17 -3.92 0.54
N ARG A 225 -12.48 -3.05 -0.44
CA ARG A 225 -13.32 -3.43 -1.59
C ARG A 225 -12.71 -4.57 -2.41
N ARG A 226 -11.39 -4.59 -2.59
CA ARG A 226 -10.71 -5.68 -3.32
C ARG A 226 -10.82 -6.99 -2.55
N ILE A 227 -10.48 -6.98 -1.27
CA ILE A 227 -10.48 -8.19 -0.44
C ILE A 227 -11.89 -8.74 -0.27
N LEU A 228 -12.85 -7.90 0.15
CA LEU A 228 -14.22 -8.33 0.41
C LEU A 228 -14.95 -8.73 -0.87
N GLY A 229 -14.67 -8.07 -1.99
CA GLY A 229 -15.22 -8.45 -3.30
C GLY A 229 -14.73 -9.82 -3.79
N GLU A 230 -13.47 -10.16 -3.53
CA GLU A 230 -12.91 -11.48 -3.85
C GLU A 230 -13.33 -12.55 -2.84
N PHE A 231 -13.25 -12.23 -1.55
CA PHE A 231 -13.55 -13.14 -0.45
C PHE A 231 -15.04 -13.52 -0.40
N CYS A 232 -15.93 -12.54 -0.56
CA CYS A 232 -17.38 -12.71 -0.42
C CYS A 232 -18.12 -12.71 -1.77
N GLY A 233 -17.49 -13.13 -2.88
CA GLY A 233 -18.01 -13.07 -4.26
C GLY A 233 -19.51 -13.43 -4.43
N PRO A 234 -20.16 -12.98 -5.54
CA PRO A 234 -21.59 -12.70 -5.61
C PRO A 234 -22.46 -13.86 -5.10
N VAL A 235 -23.39 -13.55 -4.19
CA VAL A 235 -24.49 -14.44 -3.81
C VAL A 235 -25.19 -14.88 -5.10
N THR A 236 -24.90 -16.09 -5.58
CA THR A 236 -25.73 -16.72 -6.59
C THR A 236 -26.92 -17.29 -5.81
N PRO A 237 -28.13 -16.70 -5.88
CA PRO A 237 -29.28 -17.31 -5.22
C PRO A 237 -29.43 -18.75 -5.73
N PRO A 238 -29.78 -19.72 -4.88
CA PRO A 238 -30.01 -21.08 -5.34
C PRO A 238 -30.99 -21.02 -6.51
N ALA A 239 -30.63 -21.69 -7.62
CA ALA A 239 -31.48 -21.76 -8.79
C ALA A 239 -32.89 -22.16 -8.31
N ALA A 240 -33.88 -21.32 -8.62
CA ALA A 240 -35.26 -21.62 -8.28
C ALA A 240 -35.58 -23.03 -8.80
N PRO A 241 -36.21 -23.90 -8.00
CA PRO A 241 -36.57 -25.22 -8.48
C PRO A 241 -37.40 -25.03 -9.76
N ASN A 242 -36.96 -25.69 -10.84
CA ASN A 242 -37.65 -25.66 -12.11
C ASN A 242 -39.14 -25.92 -11.86
N SER A 243 -39.99 -24.94 -12.11
CA SER A 243 -41.42 -25.19 -12.18
C SER A 243 -41.60 -26.08 -13.41
N GLU A 244 -41.73 -27.38 -13.18
CA GLU A 244 -42.32 -28.28 -14.16
C GLU A 244 -43.67 -27.68 -14.55
N ALA A 245 -43.73 -27.13 -15.75
CA ALA A 245 -44.97 -26.75 -16.37
C ALA A 245 -45.70 -28.06 -16.70
N HIS A 246 -46.55 -28.50 -15.78
CA HIS A 246 -47.71 -29.28 -16.11
C HIS A 246 -48.62 -28.43 -16.99
N SER A 247 -48.66 -28.72 -18.29
CA SER A 247 -49.86 -28.73 -19.15
C SER A 247 -49.51 -29.30 -20.52
#